data_AF-A0A8T6M192-F1
#
_entry.id   AF-A0A8T6M192-F1
#
_cell.length_a   1.000
_cell.length_b   1.000
_cell.length_c   1.000
_cell.angle_alpha   90.00
_cell.angle_beta   90.00
_cell.angle_gamma   90.00
#
_symmetry.space_group_name_H-M   'P 1'
#
loop_
_entity.id
_entity.type
_entity.pdbx_description
1 polymer ?
#
loop_
_entity_poly.entity_id
_entity_poly.type
_entity_poly.pdbx_seq_one_letter_code
_entity_poly.pdbx_strand_id
1 'polypeptide(L)'
;LSVFTLARRWGEDIALLSALFVAIIPSTLAIGGPVFLIPVNLSLIFIPIGLKLAFDAKSAKHYLGLFSVCLFLLLSHPPSAAALLLVLSVYLTLNFKNKGRQLFLTLLLSILIALPNYLPYIQEKGIQSAVFSSHITLGGIAQLFGYISTFFLLVGTYFISRTRDPERWSMLIAVFLLFINMLIFIRTGFNPLIPYIRIFLPAMLLMSIVSAHGISKLKLKPLIVLTVILIVGLSIKQHLDQPYYHVIGSQEYQDFLWIKGNTPEDAKVLLDPWKARALTPVAERQVLSVTPFGPVEKIDKFNDEIRGFLLSNCTDISFLKRHGISLIYSEWCDSKDLIKAKDRIYFVSD
;
A
#
# COMPACT_ATOMS: atom_id res chain seq x y z
N LEU A 1 -14.79 -11.05 -1.58
CA LEU A 1 -15.17 -12.18 -2.47
C LEU A 1 -13.99 -13.14 -2.75
N SER A 2 -12.83 -12.66 -3.22
CA SER A 2 -11.63 -13.48 -3.51
C SER A 2 -11.22 -14.39 -2.33
N VAL A 3 -11.20 -13.84 -1.12
CA VAL A 3 -10.88 -14.58 0.12
C VAL A 3 -11.92 -15.66 0.41
N PHE A 4 -13.20 -15.33 0.27
CA PHE A 4 -14.30 -16.27 0.48
C PHE A 4 -14.19 -17.46 -0.47
N THR A 5 -13.94 -17.23 -1.77
CA THR A 5 -13.86 -18.30 -2.75
C THR A 5 -12.64 -19.20 -2.54
N LEU A 6 -11.51 -18.66 -2.08
CA LEU A 6 -10.36 -19.45 -1.64
C LEU A 6 -10.74 -20.30 -0.41
N ALA A 7 -11.21 -19.65 0.65
CA ALA A 7 -11.38 -20.29 1.96
C ALA A 7 -12.56 -21.27 2.03
N ARG A 8 -13.53 -21.19 1.11
CA ARG A 8 -14.67 -22.12 1.01
C ARG A 8 -14.25 -23.60 0.96
N ARG A 9 -13.05 -23.89 0.45
CA ARG A 9 -12.48 -25.24 0.41
C ARG A 9 -12.27 -25.88 1.79
N TRP A 10 -12.20 -25.07 2.85
CA TRP A 10 -12.03 -25.54 4.22
C TRP A 10 -13.32 -25.50 5.05
N GLY A 11 -14.44 -25.04 4.46
CA GLY A 11 -15.74 -24.91 5.10
C GLY A 11 -16.34 -23.52 4.91
N GLU A 12 -17.67 -23.45 4.90
CA GLU A 12 -18.41 -22.18 4.69
C GLU A 12 -18.20 -21.21 5.86
N ASP A 13 -18.23 -21.69 7.10
CA ASP A 13 -17.96 -20.88 8.29
C ASP A 13 -16.58 -20.21 8.23
N ILE A 14 -15.56 -20.97 7.82
CA ILE A 14 -14.17 -20.45 7.68
C ILE A 14 -14.11 -19.39 6.59
N ALA A 15 -14.82 -19.60 5.48
CA ALA A 15 -14.85 -18.67 4.37
C ALA A 15 -15.49 -17.33 4.75
N LEU A 16 -16.63 -17.36 5.43
CA LEU A 16 -17.31 -16.17 5.92
C LEU A 16 -16.44 -15.41 6.94
N LEU A 17 -15.88 -16.12 7.91
CA LEU A 17 -15.00 -15.53 8.93
C LEU A 17 -13.71 -14.94 8.31
N SER A 18 -13.12 -15.63 7.33
CA SER A 18 -11.92 -15.12 6.63
C SER A 18 -12.25 -13.84 5.86
N ALA A 19 -13.38 -13.83 5.13
CA ALA A 19 -13.81 -12.65 4.39
C ALA A 19 -14.11 -11.47 5.33
N LEU A 20 -14.77 -11.74 6.46
CA LEU A 20 -15.04 -10.75 7.49
C LEU A 20 -13.74 -10.17 8.06
N PHE A 21 -12.81 -11.02 8.53
CA PHE A 21 -11.54 -10.58 9.10
C PHE A 21 -10.68 -9.79 8.11
N VAL A 22 -10.74 -10.10 6.82
CA VAL A 22 -10.06 -9.30 5.80
C VAL A 22 -10.74 -7.96 5.57
N ALA A 23 -12.08 -7.90 5.62
CA ALA A 23 -12.84 -6.67 5.40
C ALA A 23 -12.60 -5.62 6.50
N ILE A 24 -12.26 -6.05 7.71
CA ILE A 24 -12.01 -5.19 8.88
C ILE A 24 -10.53 -4.86 9.07
N ILE A 25 -9.62 -5.32 8.21
CA ILE A 25 -8.20 -4.95 8.28
C ILE A 25 -8.13 -3.41 8.27
N PRO A 26 -7.44 -2.78 9.25
CA PRO A 26 -7.45 -1.33 9.35
C PRO A 26 -6.88 -0.68 8.10
N SER A 27 -7.65 0.26 7.57
CA SER A 27 -7.29 1.02 6.37
C SER A 27 -6.65 2.34 6.75
N THR A 28 -5.36 2.33 7.07
CA THR A 28 -4.63 3.59 7.25
C THR A 28 -4.01 4.05 5.93
N LEU A 29 -3.62 5.32 5.87
CA LEU A 29 -2.92 5.91 4.72
C LEU A 29 -1.57 5.23 4.43
N ALA A 30 -0.92 4.70 5.47
CA ALA A 30 0.35 3.98 5.35
C ALA A 30 0.17 2.52 4.88
N ILE A 31 -0.87 1.84 5.37
CA ILE A 31 -1.11 0.41 5.12
C ILE A 31 -1.95 0.19 3.86
N GLY A 32 -2.82 1.16 3.55
CA GLY A 32 -3.66 1.17 2.37
C GLY A 32 -4.70 0.07 2.36
N GLY A 33 -5.37 -0.18 3.49
CA GLY A 33 -6.39 -1.22 3.64
C GLY A 33 -7.64 -1.02 2.75
N PRO A 34 -8.64 -1.92 2.83
CA PRO A 34 -9.70 -2.13 1.84
C PRO A 34 -10.51 -0.90 1.38
N VAL A 35 -10.49 0.21 2.14
CA VAL A 35 -11.20 1.45 1.78
C VAL A 35 -10.56 2.18 0.58
N PHE A 36 -9.25 2.00 0.32
CA PHE A 36 -8.55 2.75 -0.72
C PHE A 36 -8.31 1.90 -1.98
N LEU A 37 -8.76 2.30 -3.17
CA LEU A 37 -8.36 1.64 -4.42
C LEU A 37 -6.93 2.04 -4.84
N ILE A 38 -5.95 1.64 -4.03
CA ILE A 38 -4.52 1.88 -4.30
C ILE A 38 -3.78 0.57 -4.60
N PRO A 39 -2.64 0.61 -5.30
CA PRO A 39 -1.94 -0.60 -5.77
C PRO A 39 -1.64 -1.65 -4.69
N VAL A 40 -1.46 -1.24 -3.43
CA VAL A 40 -1.21 -2.19 -2.34
C VAL A 40 -2.39 -3.12 -2.08
N ASN A 41 -3.64 -2.66 -2.31
CA ASN A 41 -4.85 -3.47 -2.15
C ASN A 41 -5.04 -4.52 -3.23
N LEU A 42 -4.26 -4.48 -4.32
CA LEU A 42 -4.19 -5.59 -5.26
C LEU A 42 -3.80 -6.89 -4.53
N SER A 43 -3.02 -6.83 -3.44
CA SER A 43 -2.71 -8.00 -2.61
C SER A 43 -3.96 -8.70 -2.07
N LEU A 44 -4.96 -7.96 -1.56
CA LEU A 44 -6.18 -8.53 -0.98
C LEU A 44 -7.05 -9.27 -2.01
N ILE A 45 -6.91 -8.92 -3.28
CA ILE A 45 -7.68 -9.52 -4.37
C ILE A 45 -6.89 -10.64 -5.03
N PHE A 46 -5.66 -10.35 -5.48
CA PHE A 46 -4.90 -11.24 -6.34
C PHE A 46 -4.11 -12.30 -5.58
N ILE A 47 -3.72 -12.09 -4.31
CA ILE A 47 -3.11 -13.18 -3.53
C ILE A 47 -4.10 -14.32 -3.35
N PRO A 48 -5.36 -14.10 -2.88
CA PRO A 48 -6.30 -15.21 -2.74
C PRO A 48 -6.67 -15.87 -4.06
N ILE A 49 -6.80 -15.11 -5.15
CA ILE A 49 -7.05 -15.66 -6.49
C ILE A 49 -5.88 -16.52 -6.94
N GLY A 50 -4.64 -16.05 -6.79
CA GLY A 50 -3.42 -16.79 -7.13
C GLY A 50 -3.30 -18.09 -6.33
N LEU A 51 -3.52 -18.03 -5.01
CA LEU A 51 -3.53 -19.22 -4.17
C LEU A 51 -4.64 -20.21 -4.57
N LYS A 52 -5.84 -19.71 -4.86
CA LYS A 52 -6.95 -20.56 -5.31
C LYS A 52 -6.59 -21.29 -6.60
N LEU A 53 -6.05 -20.57 -7.58
CA LEU A 53 -5.62 -21.14 -8.87
C LEU A 53 -4.52 -22.18 -8.67
N ALA A 54 -3.54 -21.91 -7.80
CA ALA A 54 -2.46 -22.86 -7.49
C ALA A 54 -2.95 -24.11 -6.77
N PHE A 55 -3.87 -23.97 -5.81
CA PHE A 55 -4.39 -25.10 -5.04
C PHE A 55 -5.37 -25.95 -5.87
N ASP A 56 -6.23 -25.32 -6.67
CA ASP A 56 -7.17 -25.98 -7.59
C ASP A 56 -6.49 -26.51 -8.86
N ALA A 57 -5.19 -26.26 -9.06
CA ALA A 57 -4.50 -26.61 -10.30
C ALA A 57 -4.65 -28.09 -10.63
N LYS A 58 -5.44 -28.36 -11.67
CA LYS A 58 -5.70 -29.69 -12.27
C LYS A 58 -5.52 -29.68 -13.79
N SER A 59 -5.45 -28.50 -14.41
CA SER A 59 -5.41 -28.32 -15.87
C SER A 59 -4.57 -27.12 -16.27
N ALA A 60 -4.14 -27.07 -17.52
CA ALA A 60 -3.37 -25.96 -18.09
C ALA A 60 -4.04 -24.60 -17.89
N LYS A 61 -5.39 -24.53 -17.88
CA LYS A 61 -6.14 -23.28 -17.66
C LYS A 61 -5.85 -22.66 -16.28
N HIS A 62 -5.67 -23.48 -15.24
CA HIS A 62 -5.35 -22.98 -13.90
C HIS A 62 -3.94 -22.38 -13.85
N TYR A 63 -2.97 -23.06 -14.48
CA TYR A 63 -1.60 -22.58 -14.56
C TYR A 63 -1.47 -21.33 -15.44
N LEU A 64 -2.21 -21.25 -16.55
CA LEU A 64 -2.28 -20.04 -17.36
C LEU A 64 -2.89 -18.87 -16.58
N GLY A 65 -3.98 -19.11 -15.85
CA GLY A 65 -4.56 -18.08 -14.98
C GLY A 65 -3.58 -17.63 -13.89
N LEU A 66 -2.87 -18.57 -13.27
CA LEU A 66 -1.86 -18.27 -12.25
C LEU A 66 -0.69 -17.48 -12.84
N PHE A 67 -0.21 -17.86 -14.02
CA PHE A 67 0.79 -17.13 -14.79
C PHE A 67 0.35 -15.69 -15.01
N SER A 68 -0.87 -15.47 -15.52
CA SER A 68 -1.42 -14.13 -15.76
C SER A 68 -1.50 -13.29 -14.48
N VAL A 69 -1.93 -13.88 -13.35
CA VAL A 69 -1.98 -13.18 -12.05
C VAL A 69 -0.59 -12.81 -11.56
N CYS A 70 0.37 -13.74 -11.61
CA CYS A 70 1.74 -13.49 -11.19
C CYS A 70 2.40 -12.42 -12.08
N LEU A 71 2.24 -12.52 -13.41
CA LEU A 71 2.78 -11.54 -14.35
C LEU A 71 2.15 -10.16 -14.13
N PHE A 72 0.82 -10.08 -14.00
CA PHE A 72 0.13 -8.82 -13.72
C PHE A 72 0.65 -8.18 -12.43
N LEU A 73 0.75 -8.95 -11.33
CA LEU A 73 1.29 -8.42 -10.08
C LEU A 73 2.76 -8.01 -10.21
N LEU A 74 3.58 -8.77 -10.93
CA LEU A 74 4.98 -8.41 -11.19
C LEU A 74 5.07 -7.10 -11.98
N LEU A 75 4.15 -6.79 -12.89
CA LEU A 75 4.20 -5.55 -13.64
C LEU A 75 3.56 -4.37 -12.90
N SER A 76 2.45 -4.60 -12.19
CA SER A 76 1.65 -3.53 -11.59
C SER A 76 1.99 -3.23 -10.13
N HIS A 77 2.39 -4.23 -9.35
CA HIS A 77 2.74 -4.06 -7.93
C HIS A 77 3.71 -5.14 -7.41
N PRO A 78 5.02 -4.95 -7.65
CA PRO A 78 6.05 -5.94 -7.33
C PRO A 78 6.06 -6.45 -5.88
N PRO A 79 5.80 -5.62 -4.85
CA PRO A 79 5.74 -6.11 -3.47
C PRO A 79 4.63 -7.15 -3.23
N SER A 80 3.47 -7.00 -3.87
CA SER A 80 2.39 -7.99 -3.77
C SER A 80 2.72 -9.27 -4.54
N ALA A 81 3.41 -9.13 -5.68
CA ALA A 81 3.92 -10.29 -6.40
C ALA A 81 4.90 -11.09 -5.54
N ALA A 82 5.86 -10.42 -4.90
CA ALA A 82 6.83 -11.06 -4.01
C ALA A 82 6.14 -11.80 -2.84
N ALA A 83 5.09 -11.23 -2.25
CA ALA A 83 4.31 -11.91 -1.22
C ALA A 83 3.60 -13.17 -1.75
N LEU A 84 2.97 -13.08 -2.93
CA LEU A 84 2.33 -14.24 -3.57
C LEU A 84 3.37 -15.32 -3.91
N LEU A 85 4.49 -14.94 -4.54
CA LEU A 85 5.58 -15.84 -4.91
C LEU A 85 6.19 -16.52 -3.68
N LEU A 86 6.30 -15.82 -2.55
CA LEU A 86 6.76 -16.41 -1.28
C LEU A 86 5.82 -17.54 -0.83
N VAL A 87 4.50 -17.29 -0.76
CA VAL A 87 3.54 -18.32 -0.36
C VAL A 87 3.54 -19.50 -1.34
N LEU A 88 3.57 -19.21 -2.65
CA LEU A 88 3.60 -20.25 -3.69
C LEU A 88 4.90 -21.05 -3.69
N SER A 89 6.03 -20.44 -3.34
CA SER A 89 7.32 -21.12 -3.20
C SER A 89 7.30 -22.08 -2.01
N VAL A 90 6.72 -21.67 -0.88
CA VAL A 90 6.51 -22.58 0.27
C VAL A 90 5.55 -23.72 -0.11
N TYR A 91 4.45 -23.42 -0.82
CA TYR A 91 3.54 -24.47 -1.28
C TYR A 91 4.23 -25.44 -2.25
N LEU A 92 5.06 -24.93 -3.15
CA LEU A 92 5.86 -25.73 -4.08
C LEU A 92 6.81 -26.67 -3.35
N THR A 93 7.52 -26.21 -2.31
CA THR A 93 8.44 -27.05 -1.55
C THR A 93 7.70 -28.15 -0.77
N LEU A 94 6.54 -27.82 -0.18
CA LEU A 94 5.71 -28.78 0.54
C LEU A 94 5.03 -29.82 -0.38
N ASN A 95 4.75 -29.47 -1.65
CA ASN A 95 3.98 -30.30 -2.58
C ASN A 95 4.73 -30.66 -3.88
N PHE A 96 6.06 -30.71 -3.82
CA PHE A 96 6.92 -30.86 -5.00
C PHE A 96 6.64 -32.14 -5.80
N LYS A 97 6.31 -33.25 -5.12
CA LYS A 97 6.12 -34.57 -5.74
C LYS A 97 4.92 -34.67 -6.69
N ASN A 98 3.84 -33.93 -6.44
CA ASN A 98 2.59 -34.08 -7.21
C ASN A 98 2.43 -33.02 -8.29
N LYS A 99 2.47 -31.74 -7.89
CA LYS A 99 2.14 -30.59 -8.76
C LYS A 99 3.34 -29.68 -9.01
N GLY A 100 4.52 -30.06 -8.51
CA GLY A 100 5.66 -29.15 -8.40
C GLY A 100 6.21 -28.65 -9.74
N ARG A 101 6.32 -29.52 -10.74
CA ARG A 101 6.96 -29.16 -12.02
C ARG A 101 6.20 -28.07 -12.77
N GLN A 102 4.88 -28.22 -12.93
CA GLN A 102 4.06 -27.24 -13.67
C GLN A 102 3.94 -25.91 -12.90
N LEU A 103 3.82 -25.98 -11.57
CA LEU A 103 3.82 -24.80 -10.72
C LEU A 103 5.15 -24.06 -10.83
N PHE A 104 6.28 -24.76 -10.69
CA PHE A 104 7.62 -24.18 -10.83
C PHE A 104 7.82 -23.50 -12.19
N LEU A 105 7.46 -24.18 -13.28
CA LEU A 105 7.54 -23.61 -14.63
C LEU A 105 6.68 -22.34 -14.77
N THR A 106 5.49 -22.34 -14.19
CA THR A 106 4.58 -21.18 -14.19
C THR A 106 5.21 -19.98 -13.47
N LEU A 107 5.78 -20.20 -12.28
CA LEU A 107 6.44 -19.14 -11.52
C LEU A 107 7.69 -18.62 -12.23
N LEU A 108 8.53 -19.53 -12.73
CA LEU A 108 9.76 -19.20 -13.44
C LEU A 108 9.45 -18.37 -14.69
N LEU A 109 8.48 -18.80 -15.50
CA LEU A 109 8.09 -18.09 -16.72
C LEU A 109 7.54 -16.70 -16.42
N SER A 110 6.75 -16.56 -15.35
CA SER A 110 6.22 -15.25 -14.92
C SER A 110 7.36 -14.27 -14.59
N ILE A 111 8.38 -14.75 -13.87
CA ILE A 111 9.54 -13.95 -13.48
C ILE A 111 10.39 -13.59 -14.72
N LEU A 112 10.69 -14.58 -15.58
CA LEU A 112 11.52 -14.36 -16.77
C LEU A 112 10.90 -13.34 -17.73
N ILE A 113 9.58 -13.37 -17.91
CA ILE A 113 8.88 -12.41 -18.79
C ILE A 113 8.81 -11.02 -18.15
N ALA A 114 8.72 -10.93 -16.82
CA ALA A 114 8.72 -9.65 -16.14
C ALA A 114 10.11 -9.00 -16.08
N LEU A 115 11.18 -9.81 -16.05
CA LEU A 115 12.56 -9.39 -15.81
C LEU A 115 13.07 -8.23 -16.71
N PRO A 116 12.79 -8.18 -18.03
CA PRO A 116 13.23 -7.08 -18.88
C PRO A 116 12.77 -5.70 -18.38
N ASN A 117 11.61 -5.59 -17.74
CA ASN A 117 11.10 -4.33 -17.20
C ASN A 117 11.89 -3.82 -15.99
N TYR A 118 12.62 -4.72 -15.31
CA TYR A 118 13.44 -4.40 -14.15
C TYR A 118 14.91 -4.19 -14.50
N LEU A 119 15.34 -4.62 -15.69
CA LEU A 119 16.74 -4.59 -16.09
C LEU A 119 17.36 -3.18 -16.01
N PRO A 120 16.69 -2.08 -16.44
CA PRO A 120 17.25 -0.74 -16.30
C PRO A 120 17.49 -0.35 -14.83
N TYR A 121 16.54 -0.66 -13.94
CA TYR A 121 16.67 -0.38 -12.51
C TYR A 121 17.78 -1.18 -11.84
N ILE A 122 17.94 -2.45 -12.23
CA ILE A 122 19.01 -3.32 -11.73
C ILE A 122 20.37 -2.82 -12.22
N GLN A 123 20.47 -2.37 -13.47
CA GLN A 123 21.71 -1.82 -14.04
C GLN A 123 22.11 -0.49 -13.38
N GLU A 124 21.17 0.41 -13.13
CA GLU A 124 21.46 1.72 -12.52
C GLU A 124 21.77 1.64 -11.03
N LYS A 125 21.03 0.82 -10.27
CA LYS A 125 21.10 0.81 -8.79
C LYS A 125 21.72 -0.46 -8.20
N GLY A 126 22.04 -1.47 -9.01
CA GLY A 126 22.60 -2.74 -8.53
C GLY A 126 21.77 -3.35 -7.39
N ILE A 127 22.43 -3.82 -6.34
CA ILE A 127 21.77 -4.37 -5.13
C ILE A 127 21.04 -3.28 -4.33
N GLN A 128 21.40 -2.00 -4.48
CA GLN A 128 20.69 -0.90 -3.81
C GLN A 128 19.27 -0.70 -4.35
N SER A 129 18.95 -1.23 -5.54
CA SER A 129 17.58 -1.29 -6.06
C SER A 129 16.62 -2.10 -5.18
N ALA A 130 17.15 -3.06 -4.41
CA ALA A 130 16.40 -3.90 -3.47
C ALA A 130 16.35 -3.30 -2.05
N VAL A 131 17.05 -2.18 -1.80
CA VAL A 131 17.11 -1.54 -0.48
C VAL A 131 16.09 -0.42 -0.39
N PHE A 132 15.03 -0.65 0.40
CA PHE A 132 14.06 0.38 0.76
C PHE A 132 14.46 1.01 2.09
N SER A 133 14.85 2.29 2.09
CA SER A 133 15.34 3.03 3.26
C SER A 133 14.25 3.73 4.09
N SER A 134 12.97 3.44 3.85
CA SER A 134 11.88 4.09 4.58
C SER A 134 11.72 3.55 6.01
N HIS A 135 12.21 4.31 6.98
CA HIS A 135 12.09 4.04 8.41
C HIS A 135 10.77 4.58 8.96
N ILE A 136 9.64 3.96 8.60
CA ILE A 136 8.38 4.20 9.30
C ILE A 136 8.13 2.97 10.16
N THR A 137 8.44 3.08 11.45
CA THR A 137 8.06 2.07 12.44
C THR A 137 6.56 2.17 12.66
N LEU A 138 5.83 1.24 12.06
CA LEU A 138 4.42 1.06 12.34
C LEU A 138 4.29 0.44 13.74
N GLY A 139 3.20 0.74 14.45
CA GLY A 139 2.93 0.20 15.79
C GLY A 139 3.01 -1.34 15.84
N GLY A 140 3.05 -1.91 17.04
CA GLY A 140 3.18 -3.36 17.20
C GLY A 140 2.15 -4.12 16.38
N ILE A 141 2.55 -5.22 15.72
CA ILE A 141 1.70 -6.01 14.81
C ILE A 141 0.37 -6.41 15.47
N ALA A 142 0.39 -6.74 16.76
CA ALA A 142 -0.82 -7.07 17.52
C ALA A 142 -1.77 -5.87 17.72
N GLN A 143 -1.23 -4.66 17.84
CA GLN A 143 -2.03 -3.44 17.94
C GLN A 143 -2.67 -3.10 16.59
N LEU A 144 -1.94 -3.31 15.49
CA LEU A 144 -2.46 -3.08 14.14
C LEU A 144 -3.48 -4.16 13.72
N PHE A 145 -3.20 -5.42 13.98
CA PHE A 145 -4.11 -6.51 13.62
C PHE A 145 -5.29 -6.66 14.59
N GLY A 146 -5.15 -6.12 15.80
CA GLY A 146 -6.09 -6.25 16.91
C GLY A 146 -5.77 -7.46 17.80
N TYR A 147 -5.68 -7.23 19.11
CA TYR A 147 -5.31 -8.28 20.09
C TYR A 147 -6.20 -9.52 20.01
N ILE A 148 -7.50 -9.33 19.78
CA ILE A 148 -8.46 -10.42 19.63
C ILE A 148 -8.13 -11.27 18.38
N SER A 149 -7.89 -10.62 17.24
CA SER A 149 -7.51 -11.29 16.00
C SER A 149 -6.18 -12.02 16.17
N THR A 150 -5.21 -11.42 16.88
CA THR A 150 -3.94 -12.06 17.23
C THR A 150 -4.12 -13.29 18.12
N PHE A 151 -5.04 -13.28 19.09
CA PHE A 151 -5.37 -14.45 19.87
C PHE A 151 -5.89 -15.59 18.98
N PHE A 152 -6.81 -15.30 18.06
CA PHE A 152 -7.31 -16.32 17.13
C PHE A 152 -6.24 -16.79 16.13
N LEU A 153 -5.28 -15.95 15.76
CA LEU A 153 -4.13 -16.36 14.97
C LEU A 153 -3.32 -17.45 15.70
N LEU A 154 -3.09 -17.31 17.01
CA LEU A 154 -2.39 -18.31 17.82
C LEU A 154 -3.18 -19.63 17.89
N VAL A 155 -4.50 -19.55 18.14
CA VAL A 155 -5.38 -20.71 18.14
C VAL A 155 -5.40 -21.40 16.77
N GLY A 156 -5.48 -20.61 15.69
CA GLY A 156 -5.45 -21.11 14.30
C GLY A 156 -4.14 -21.79 13.96
N THR A 157 -3.02 -21.22 14.39
CA THR A 157 -1.68 -21.81 14.26
C THR A 157 -1.62 -23.18 14.93
N TYR A 158 -2.14 -23.30 16.16
CA TYR A 158 -2.19 -24.57 16.89
C TYR A 158 -3.05 -25.64 16.18
N PHE A 159 -4.20 -25.26 15.62
CA PHE A 159 -5.04 -26.23 14.91
C PHE A 159 -4.44 -26.62 13.55
N ILE A 160 -3.87 -25.68 12.81
CA ILE A 160 -3.23 -25.95 11.52
C ILE A 160 -1.99 -26.82 11.69
N SER A 161 -1.19 -26.60 12.74
CA SER A 161 0.02 -27.40 13.00
C SER A 161 -0.28 -28.88 13.28
N ARG A 162 -1.51 -29.20 13.69
CA ARG A 162 -1.98 -30.58 13.84
C ARG A 162 -2.51 -31.21 12.55
N THR A 163 -2.68 -30.43 11.49
CA THR A 163 -3.10 -30.94 10.18
C THR A 163 -1.88 -31.30 9.34
N ARG A 164 -2.03 -32.21 8.37
CA ARG A 164 -0.99 -32.51 7.35
C ARG A 164 -1.30 -31.88 5.99
N ASP A 165 -2.09 -30.81 5.98
CA ASP A 165 -2.55 -30.17 4.76
C ASP A 165 -1.50 -29.16 4.26
N PRO A 166 -0.80 -29.42 3.13
CA PRO A 166 0.26 -28.55 2.63
C PRO A 166 -0.23 -27.14 2.27
N GLU A 167 -1.52 -27.00 1.94
CA GLU A 167 -2.09 -25.70 1.58
C GLU A 167 -2.16 -24.79 2.81
N ARG A 168 -2.67 -25.31 3.94
CA ARG A 168 -2.75 -24.58 5.21
C ARG A 168 -1.37 -24.28 5.77
N TRP A 169 -0.45 -25.24 5.69
CA TRP A 169 0.93 -25.05 6.10
C TRP A 169 1.65 -23.99 5.27
N SER A 170 1.40 -23.92 3.96
CA SER A 170 2.06 -22.92 3.11
C SER A 170 1.71 -21.49 3.51
N MET A 171 0.44 -21.21 3.82
CA MET A 171 0.01 -19.92 4.34
C MET A 171 0.61 -19.62 5.72
N LEU A 172 0.59 -20.60 6.63
CA LEU A 172 1.12 -20.43 7.99
C LEU A 172 2.62 -20.12 7.99
N ILE A 173 3.41 -20.91 7.25
CA ILE A 173 4.86 -20.69 7.12
C ILE A 173 5.13 -19.35 6.45
N ALA A 174 4.34 -18.97 5.43
CA ALA A 174 4.49 -17.67 4.79
C ALA A 174 4.24 -16.50 5.78
N VAL A 175 3.25 -16.59 6.67
CA VAL A 175 3.05 -15.60 7.75
C VAL A 175 4.32 -15.46 8.60
N PHE A 176 4.91 -16.58 9.02
CA PHE A 176 6.15 -16.56 9.81
C PHE A 176 7.33 -15.96 9.04
N LEU A 177 7.50 -16.30 7.76
CA LEU A 177 8.55 -15.72 6.92
C LEU A 177 8.38 -14.20 6.73
N LEU A 178 7.14 -13.72 6.59
CA LEU A 178 6.84 -12.29 6.52
C LEU A 178 7.17 -11.60 7.85
N PHE A 179 6.91 -12.23 9.00
CA PHE A 179 7.35 -11.70 10.30
C PHE A 179 8.86 -11.70 10.47
N ILE A 180 9.56 -12.75 10.04
CA ILE A 180 11.02 -12.77 10.04
C ILE A 180 11.55 -11.62 9.19
N ASN A 181 10.95 -11.36 8.03
CA ASN A 181 11.31 -10.23 7.18
C ASN A 181 11.15 -8.88 7.91
N MET A 182 10.02 -8.67 8.60
CA MET A 182 9.80 -7.49 9.43
C MET A 182 10.82 -7.36 10.57
N LEU A 183 11.15 -8.46 11.25
CA LEU A 183 12.10 -8.48 12.37
C LEU A 183 13.53 -8.15 11.90
N ILE A 184 13.94 -8.67 10.74
CA ILE A 184 15.22 -8.31 10.11
C ILE A 184 15.25 -6.81 9.89
N PHE A 185 14.22 -6.23 9.25
CA PHE A 185 14.17 -4.79 9.02
C PHE A 185 14.23 -3.96 10.31
N ILE A 186 13.47 -4.32 11.34
CA ILE A 186 13.48 -3.61 12.63
C ILE A 186 14.88 -3.61 13.26
N ARG A 187 15.65 -4.69 13.09
CA ARG A 187 16.99 -4.84 13.68
C ARG A 187 18.11 -4.22 12.85
N THR A 188 18.01 -4.28 11.53
CA THR A 188 19.14 -3.96 10.63
C THR A 188 18.85 -2.79 9.69
N GLY A 189 17.60 -2.33 9.60
CA GLY A 189 17.14 -1.37 8.59
C GLY A 189 17.07 -1.94 7.17
N PHE A 190 17.37 -3.23 6.99
CA PHE A 190 17.45 -3.88 5.68
C PHE A 190 16.18 -4.68 5.36
N ASN A 191 15.68 -4.54 4.12
CA ASN A 191 14.49 -5.24 3.62
C ASN A 191 14.89 -6.32 2.60
N PRO A 192 15.04 -7.61 3.00
CA PRO A 192 15.59 -8.63 2.12
C PRO A 192 14.66 -9.11 0.99
N LEU A 193 13.34 -8.92 1.11
CA LEU A 193 12.36 -9.44 0.14
C LEU A 193 11.29 -8.41 -0.24
N ILE A 194 10.66 -7.81 0.77
CA ILE A 194 9.52 -6.93 0.59
C ILE A 194 9.75 -5.71 1.50
N PRO A 195 9.52 -4.48 1.02
CA PRO A 195 9.64 -3.29 1.87
C PRO A 195 8.72 -3.39 3.09
N TYR A 196 9.25 -3.11 4.29
CA TYR A 196 8.58 -3.23 5.60
C TYR A 196 7.10 -2.85 5.61
N ILE A 197 6.76 -1.62 5.19
CA ILE A 197 5.38 -1.10 5.18
C ILE A 197 4.46 -1.95 4.27
N ARG A 198 5.00 -2.50 3.18
CA ARG A 198 4.27 -3.29 2.19
C ARG A 198 4.07 -4.75 2.62
N ILE A 199 4.72 -5.21 3.68
CA ILE A 199 4.56 -6.57 4.23
C ILE A 199 3.25 -6.68 5.01
N PHE A 200 2.83 -5.61 5.68
CA PHE A 200 1.69 -5.62 6.61
C PHE A 200 0.41 -6.14 5.97
N LEU A 201 0.06 -5.66 4.78
CA LEU A 201 -1.21 -6.01 4.16
C LEU A 201 -1.28 -7.49 3.73
N PRO A 202 -0.28 -8.05 3.00
CA PRO A 202 -0.21 -9.49 2.75
C PRO A 202 -0.13 -10.34 4.02
N ALA A 203 0.61 -9.89 5.05
CA ALA A 203 0.70 -10.61 6.31
C ALA A 203 -0.66 -10.67 7.01
N MET A 204 -1.34 -9.53 7.18
CA MET A 204 -2.67 -9.46 7.79
C MET A 204 -3.73 -10.23 7.01
N LEU A 205 -3.65 -10.24 5.68
CA LEU A 205 -4.50 -11.09 4.83
C LEU A 205 -4.38 -12.57 5.19
N LEU A 206 -3.15 -13.09 5.21
CA LEU A 206 -2.90 -14.50 5.54
C LEU A 206 -3.22 -14.81 7.01
N MET A 207 -2.86 -13.91 7.93
CA MET A 207 -3.20 -14.00 9.34
C MET A 207 -4.72 -14.05 9.54
N SER A 208 -5.51 -13.30 8.77
CA SER A 208 -6.98 -13.33 8.82
C SER A 208 -7.53 -14.71 8.47
N ILE A 209 -7.00 -15.34 7.41
CA ILE A 209 -7.40 -16.71 7.00
C ILE A 209 -7.01 -17.75 8.07
N VAL A 210 -5.83 -17.62 8.67
CA VAL A 210 -5.37 -18.49 9.77
C VAL A 210 -6.23 -18.27 11.03
N SER A 211 -6.54 -17.03 11.36
CA SER A 211 -7.39 -16.68 12.51
C SER A 211 -8.80 -17.24 12.37
N ALA A 212 -9.37 -17.19 11.16
CA ALA A 212 -10.67 -17.78 10.84
C ALA A 212 -10.70 -19.31 11.05
N HIS A 213 -9.59 -20.00 10.76
CA HIS A 213 -9.45 -21.42 11.11
C HIS A 213 -9.45 -21.64 12.63
N GLY A 214 -8.79 -20.77 13.39
CA GLY A 214 -8.76 -20.86 14.85
C GLY A 214 -10.15 -20.75 15.47
N ILE A 215 -10.86 -19.66 15.15
CA ILE A 215 -12.17 -19.36 15.75
C ILE A 215 -13.24 -20.40 15.35
N SER A 216 -13.25 -20.87 14.10
CA SER A 216 -14.22 -21.88 13.64
C SER A 216 -14.09 -23.23 14.37
N LYS A 217 -12.88 -23.58 14.85
CA LYS A 217 -12.62 -24.83 15.55
C LYS A 217 -13.01 -24.81 17.03
N LEU A 218 -13.17 -23.64 17.64
CA LEU A 218 -13.53 -23.51 19.05
C LEU A 218 -14.98 -23.93 19.34
N LYS A 219 -15.85 -24.10 18.33
CA LYS A 219 -17.27 -24.49 18.48
C LYS A 219 -18.13 -23.61 19.42
N LEU A 220 -17.64 -22.44 19.84
CA LEU A 220 -18.32 -21.52 20.76
C LEU A 220 -19.16 -20.48 20.00
N LYS A 221 -20.22 -20.89 19.31
CA LYS A 221 -21.05 -20.03 18.45
C LYS A 221 -21.44 -18.66 19.06
N PRO A 222 -21.96 -18.56 20.31
CA PRO A 222 -22.34 -17.26 20.88
C PRO A 222 -21.13 -16.35 21.13
N LEU A 223 -19.98 -16.92 21.51
CA LEU A 223 -18.74 -16.18 21.70
C LEU A 223 -18.20 -15.65 20.37
N ILE A 224 -18.38 -16.40 19.27
CA ILE A 224 -18.01 -15.95 17.92
C ILE A 224 -18.81 -14.71 17.54
N VAL A 225 -20.14 -14.74 17.73
CA VAL A 225 -21.03 -13.61 17.42
C VAL A 225 -20.65 -12.39 18.26
N LEU A 226 -20.47 -12.56 19.58
CA LEU A 226 -20.05 -11.47 20.46
C LEU A 226 -18.71 -10.88 20.02
N THR A 227 -17.76 -11.74 19.66
CA THR A 227 -16.43 -11.29 19.24
C THR A 227 -16.48 -10.55 17.91
N VAL A 228 -17.29 -11.02 16.95
CA VAL A 228 -17.53 -10.31 15.70
C VAL A 228 -18.15 -8.94 15.95
N ILE A 229 -19.16 -8.84 16.84
CA ILE A 229 -19.78 -7.56 17.21
C ILE A 229 -18.75 -6.62 17.83
N LEU A 230 -17.91 -7.09 18.76
CA LEU A 230 -16.86 -6.29 19.38
C LEU A 230 -15.84 -5.78 18.36
N ILE A 231 -15.37 -6.65 17.48
CA ILE A 231 -14.39 -6.29 16.46
C ILE A 231 -14.98 -5.27 15.47
N VAL A 232 -16.22 -5.47 15.01
CA VAL A 232 -16.90 -4.52 14.12
C VAL A 232 -17.13 -3.19 14.83
N GLY A 233 -17.57 -3.18 16.09
CA GLY A 233 -17.77 -1.95 16.86
C GLY A 233 -16.48 -1.15 17.05
N LEU A 234 -15.37 -1.83 17.40
CA LEU A 234 -14.06 -1.19 17.50
C LEU A 234 -13.57 -0.67 16.14
N SER A 235 -13.78 -1.42 15.07
CA SER A 235 -13.43 -1.01 13.71
C SER A 235 -14.22 0.22 13.27
N ILE A 236 -15.53 0.28 13.52
CA ILE A 236 -16.37 1.44 13.20
C ILE A 236 -15.86 2.69 13.93
N LYS A 237 -15.63 2.59 15.24
CA LYS A 237 -15.09 3.71 16.02
C LYS A 237 -13.77 4.20 15.45
N GLN A 238 -12.86 3.28 15.12
CA GLN A 238 -11.56 3.62 14.55
C GLN A 238 -11.67 4.30 13.16
N HIS A 239 -12.67 3.94 12.35
CA HIS A 239 -12.87 4.53 11.03
C HIS A 239 -13.59 5.89 11.08
N LEU A 240 -14.53 6.10 12.02
CA LEU A 240 -15.22 7.38 12.19
C LEU A 240 -14.27 8.51 12.61
N ASP A 241 -13.28 8.18 13.44
CA ASP A 241 -12.32 9.15 13.98
C ASP A 241 -11.10 9.35 13.05
N GLN A 242 -11.00 8.64 11.92
CA GLN A 242 -9.87 8.76 11.00
C GLN A 242 -10.05 9.95 10.04
N PRO A 243 -9.21 11.00 10.12
CA PRO A 243 -9.25 12.07 9.14
C PRO A 243 -8.76 11.52 7.79
N TYR A 244 -9.67 11.40 6.82
CA TYR A 244 -9.30 11.22 5.43
C TYR A 244 -8.58 12.49 4.95
N TYR A 245 -7.55 12.34 4.09
CA TYR A 245 -6.78 13.47 3.58
C TYR A 245 -7.69 14.54 2.95
N HIS A 246 -7.97 15.61 3.68
CA HIS A 246 -8.28 16.90 3.07
C HIS A 246 -6.96 17.65 2.91
N VAL A 247 -6.24 17.37 1.81
CA VAL A 247 -5.03 18.13 1.46
C VAL A 247 -5.39 19.57 1.13
N ILE A 248 -6.60 19.78 0.60
CA ILE A 248 -7.17 21.09 0.31
C ILE A 248 -8.60 21.21 0.84
N GLY A 249 -8.94 22.39 1.35
CA GLY A 249 -10.31 22.76 1.72
C GLY A 249 -11.16 23.21 0.53
N SER A 250 -12.47 23.38 0.74
CA SER A 250 -13.41 23.83 -0.30
C SER A 250 -13.02 25.16 -0.92
N GLN A 251 -12.51 26.09 -0.10
CA GLN A 251 -12.11 27.39 -0.59
C GLN A 251 -10.86 27.30 -1.48
N GLU A 252 -9.86 26.50 -1.10
CA GLU A 252 -8.64 26.32 -1.89
C GLU A 252 -8.96 25.64 -3.23
N TYR A 253 -9.91 24.70 -3.24
CA TYR A 253 -10.44 24.12 -4.47
C TYR A 253 -11.06 25.18 -5.40
N GLN A 254 -11.88 26.09 -4.86
CA GLN A 254 -12.45 27.19 -5.65
C GLN A 254 -11.38 28.16 -6.16
N ASP A 255 -10.32 28.39 -5.38
CA ASP A 255 -9.20 29.21 -5.81
C ASP A 255 -8.40 28.54 -6.94
N PHE A 256 -8.22 27.22 -6.91
CA PHE A 256 -7.56 26.48 -7.98
C PHE A 256 -8.38 26.49 -9.28
N LEU A 257 -9.72 26.36 -9.18
CA LEU A 257 -10.61 26.54 -10.33
C LEU A 257 -10.55 27.96 -10.90
N TRP A 258 -10.46 28.97 -10.02
CA TRP A 258 -10.26 30.34 -10.46
C TRP A 258 -8.94 30.49 -11.21
N ILE A 259 -7.84 29.92 -10.70
CA ILE A 259 -6.53 29.94 -11.40
C ILE A 259 -6.65 29.32 -12.79
N LYS A 260 -7.33 28.16 -12.92
CA LYS A 260 -7.57 27.52 -14.23
C LYS A 260 -8.26 28.44 -15.24
N GLY A 261 -9.24 29.22 -14.78
CA GLY A 261 -10.01 30.10 -15.66
C GLY A 261 -9.34 31.44 -15.98
N ASN A 262 -8.31 31.86 -15.22
CA ASN A 262 -7.79 33.22 -15.25
C ASN A 262 -6.27 33.33 -15.46
N THR A 263 -5.57 32.22 -15.67
CA THR A 263 -4.13 32.24 -15.99
C THR A 263 -3.82 31.47 -17.27
N PRO A 264 -2.73 31.78 -17.99
CA PRO A 264 -2.25 30.99 -19.12
C PRO A 264 -1.92 29.53 -18.75
N GLU A 265 -2.03 28.60 -19.70
CA GLU A 265 -1.75 27.17 -19.45
C GLU A 265 -0.29 26.88 -19.06
N ASP A 266 0.65 27.69 -19.56
CA ASP A 266 2.08 27.63 -19.24
C ASP A 266 2.44 28.34 -17.94
N ALA A 267 1.47 28.95 -17.25
CA ALA A 267 1.72 29.64 -15.99
C ALA A 267 2.27 28.68 -14.94
N LYS A 268 3.36 29.10 -14.30
CA LYS A 268 4.02 28.34 -13.24
C LYS A 268 3.66 28.92 -11.89
N VAL A 269 3.02 28.09 -11.06
CA VAL A 269 2.49 28.47 -9.75
C VAL A 269 3.45 28.04 -8.64
N LEU A 270 3.76 28.98 -7.75
CA LEU A 270 4.45 28.73 -6.49
C LEU A 270 3.43 28.65 -5.34
N LEU A 271 3.47 27.57 -4.57
CA LEU A 271 2.64 27.36 -3.39
C LEU A 271 3.30 26.35 -2.45
N ASP A 272 2.68 26.13 -1.28
CA ASP A 272 3.11 25.08 -0.35
C ASP A 272 3.25 23.73 -1.11
N PRO A 273 4.46 23.11 -1.12
CA PRO A 273 4.70 21.86 -1.83
C PRO A 273 3.77 20.70 -1.44
N TRP A 274 3.18 20.74 -0.25
CA TRP A 274 2.19 19.75 0.20
C TRP A 274 0.85 19.92 -0.53
N LYS A 275 0.42 21.18 -0.75
CA LYS A 275 -0.82 21.52 -1.46
C LYS A 275 -0.66 21.47 -2.98
N ALA A 276 0.56 21.68 -3.47
CA ALA A 276 0.89 21.70 -4.90
C ALA A 276 0.44 20.46 -5.68
N ARG A 277 0.42 19.27 -5.03
CA ARG A 277 -0.05 18.04 -5.66
C ARG A 277 -1.52 18.08 -6.08
N ALA A 278 -2.36 18.81 -5.34
CA ALA A 278 -3.76 18.97 -5.69
C ALA A 278 -3.98 20.09 -6.73
N LEU A 279 -3.07 21.07 -6.80
CA LEU A 279 -3.18 22.18 -7.76
C LEU A 279 -3.05 21.69 -9.19
N THR A 280 -2.03 20.89 -9.53
CA THR A 280 -1.80 20.44 -10.92
C THR A 280 -3.03 19.78 -11.56
N PRO A 281 -3.71 18.79 -10.94
CA PRO A 281 -4.90 18.19 -11.55
C PRO A 281 -6.16 19.07 -11.51
N VAL A 282 -6.26 20.06 -10.62
CA VAL A 282 -7.47 20.91 -10.50
C VAL A 282 -7.33 22.17 -11.36
N ALA A 283 -6.20 22.86 -11.24
CA ALA A 283 -5.91 24.10 -11.93
C ALA A 283 -5.32 23.89 -13.34
N GLU A 284 -4.79 22.70 -13.63
CA GLU A 284 -4.07 22.38 -14.88
C GLU A 284 -2.91 23.35 -15.13
N ARG A 285 -2.16 23.68 -14.07
CA ARG A 285 -0.97 24.54 -14.13
C ARG A 285 0.26 23.83 -13.60
N GLN A 286 1.41 24.27 -14.10
CA GLN A 286 2.69 23.79 -13.62
C GLN A 286 2.95 24.31 -12.21
N VAL A 287 3.57 23.49 -11.37
CA VAL A 287 4.00 23.87 -10.02
C VAL A 287 5.51 23.82 -9.92
N LEU A 288 6.09 24.67 -9.07
CA LEU A 288 7.54 24.69 -8.88
C LEU A 288 8.07 23.37 -8.29
N SER A 289 7.40 22.85 -7.26
CA SER A 289 7.77 21.61 -6.60
C SER A 289 6.56 20.98 -5.91
N VAL A 290 6.66 19.68 -5.62
CA VAL A 290 5.69 18.92 -4.83
C VAL A 290 6.43 18.11 -3.78
N THR A 291 5.83 17.91 -2.60
CA THR A 291 6.41 17.00 -1.60
C THR A 291 6.34 15.55 -2.11
N PRO A 292 7.47 14.85 -2.31
CA PRO A 292 7.48 13.50 -2.88
C PRO A 292 6.86 12.47 -1.91
N PHE A 293 6.50 11.29 -2.43
CA PHE A 293 6.13 10.17 -1.58
C PHE A 293 7.39 9.50 -1.02
N GLY A 294 7.86 9.99 0.13
CA GLY A 294 9.06 9.50 0.82
C GLY A 294 10.24 10.47 0.76
N PRO A 295 11.31 10.21 1.54
CA PRO A 295 12.42 11.15 1.68
C PRO A 295 13.25 11.21 0.39
N VAL A 296 13.43 12.41 -0.13
CA VAL A 296 14.35 12.68 -1.24
C VAL A 296 15.11 13.94 -0.87
N GLU A 297 16.28 13.77 -0.25
CA GLU A 297 17.03 14.85 0.40
C GLU A 297 17.15 16.13 -0.44
N LYS A 298 17.44 15.98 -1.74
CA LYS A 298 17.55 17.12 -2.67
C LYS A 298 16.22 17.86 -2.85
N ILE A 299 15.11 17.14 -2.99
CA ILE A 299 13.77 17.73 -3.16
C ILE A 299 13.28 18.28 -1.81
N ASP A 300 13.60 17.62 -0.70
CA ASP A 300 13.22 18.08 0.63
C ASP A 300 13.91 19.40 0.98
N LYS A 301 15.23 19.52 0.75
CA LYS A 301 15.95 20.79 0.89
C LYS A 301 15.35 21.90 0.03
N PHE A 302 15.01 21.60 -1.22
CA PHE A 302 14.38 22.58 -2.11
C PHE A 302 12.97 22.97 -1.66
N ASN A 303 12.18 22.02 -1.14
CA ASN A 303 10.88 22.30 -0.55
C ASN A 303 10.98 23.17 0.70
N ASP A 304 12.03 23.00 1.50
CA ASP A 304 12.31 23.85 2.66
C ASP A 304 12.69 25.27 2.25
N GLU A 305 13.44 25.46 1.17
CA GLU A 305 13.70 26.78 0.57
C GLU A 305 12.39 27.46 0.13
N ILE A 306 11.50 26.73 -0.54
CA ILE A 306 10.18 27.26 -0.96
C ILE A 306 9.33 27.67 0.25
N ARG A 307 9.31 26.84 1.31
CA ARG A 307 8.60 27.18 2.56
C ARG A 307 9.22 28.40 3.22
N GLY A 308 10.56 28.49 3.25
CA GLY A 308 11.29 29.65 3.75
C GLY A 308 10.92 30.94 3.01
N PHE A 309 10.81 30.88 1.69
CA PHE A 309 10.34 31.99 0.85
C PHE A 309 8.90 32.42 1.16
N LEU A 310 7.99 31.45 1.34
CA LEU A 310 6.60 31.73 1.70
C LEU A 310 6.48 32.34 3.11
N LEU A 311 7.29 31.85 4.06
CA LEU A 311 7.35 32.37 5.44
C LEU A 311 7.99 33.75 5.54
N SER A 312 8.85 34.13 4.59
CA SER A 312 9.44 35.47 4.50
C SER A 312 8.56 36.47 3.75
N ASN A 313 7.24 36.23 3.73
CA ASN A 313 6.22 37.07 3.09
C ASN A 313 6.48 37.36 1.61
N CYS A 314 7.11 36.41 0.89
CA CYS A 314 7.30 36.46 -0.56
C CYS A 314 8.18 37.63 -1.05
N THR A 315 9.18 38.02 -0.26
CA THR A 315 9.99 39.24 -0.48
C THR A 315 11.14 39.08 -1.49
N ASP A 316 11.67 37.87 -1.70
CA ASP A 316 12.79 37.64 -2.63
C ASP A 316 12.33 37.51 -4.09
N ILE A 317 12.27 38.63 -4.81
CA ILE A 317 11.88 38.65 -6.23
C ILE A 317 12.90 37.94 -7.12
N SER A 318 14.18 37.91 -6.73
CA SER A 318 15.20 37.20 -7.48
C SER A 318 14.95 35.69 -7.46
N PHE A 319 14.34 35.16 -6.41
CA PHE A 319 13.86 33.78 -6.36
C PHE A 319 12.78 33.53 -7.43
N LEU A 320 11.78 34.40 -7.52
CA LEU A 320 10.68 34.27 -8.48
C LEU A 320 11.15 34.33 -9.93
N LYS A 321 12.00 35.31 -10.26
CA LYS A 321 12.54 35.49 -11.62
C LYS A 321 13.45 34.32 -12.03
N ARG A 322 14.33 33.84 -11.14
CA ARG A 322 15.20 32.68 -11.41
C ARG A 322 14.42 31.41 -11.72
N HIS A 323 13.24 31.23 -11.11
CA HIS A 323 12.44 30.02 -11.28
C HIS A 323 11.29 30.16 -12.29
N GLY A 324 11.13 31.32 -12.93
CA GLY A 324 10.10 31.59 -13.92
C GLY A 324 8.69 31.49 -13.34
N ILE A 325 8.48 32.02 -12.14
CA ILE A 325 7.18 31.95 -11.45
C ILE A 325 6.26 33.05 -11.98
N SER A 326 5.06 32.67 -12.42
CA SER A 326 4.04 33.60 -12.92
C SER A 326 3.03 33.98 -11.83
N LEU A 327 2.78 33.06 -10.89
CA LEU A 327 1.73 33.18 -9.88
C LEU A 327 2.21 32.61 -8.54
N ILE A 328 1.82 33.25 -7.45
CA ILE A 328 1.99 32.74 -6.09
C ILE A 328 0.63 32.49 -5.47
N TYR A 329 0.44 31.31 -4.89
CA TYR A 329 -0.69 30.98 -4.04
C TYR A 329 -0.22 30.83 -2.58
N SER A 330 -0.53 31.83 -1.74
CA SER A 330 -0.09 31.92 -0.34
C SER A 330 -1.11 32.68 0.49
N GLU A 331 -1.23 32.39 1.79
CA GLU A 331 -2.13 33.16 2.66
C GLU A 331 -1.74 34.65 2.74
N TRP A 332 -0.43 34.91 2.78
CA TRP A 332 0.15 36.24 2.97
C TRP A 332 1.35 36.42 2.06
N CYS A 333 1.38 37.55 1.34
CA CYS A 333 2.57 38.06 0.64
C CYS A 333 2.53 39.59 0.76
N ASP A 334 3.65 40.21 1.11
CA ASP A 334 3.74 41.66 1.37
C ASP A 334 4.78 42.36 0.46
N SER A 335 5.10 41.72 -0.67
CA SER A 335 6.03 42.31 -1.63
C SER A 335 5.32 43.32 -2.54
N LYS A 336 5.95 44.49 -2.73
CA LYS A 336 5.45 45.57 -3.60
C LYS A 336 5.42 45.18 -5.08
N ASP A 337 6.20 44.18 -5.46
CA ASP A 337 6.32 43.70 -6.84
C ASP A 337 5.29 42.60 -7.18
N LEU A 338 4.34 42.36 -6.27
CA LEU A 338 3.26 41.40 -6.43
C LEU A 338 1.92 42.11 -6.56
N ILE A 339 1.15 41.71 -7.58
CA ILE A 339 -0.20 42.24 -7.82
C ILE A 339 -1.20 41.25 -7.24
N LYS A 340 -1.88 41.64 -6.15
CA LYS A 340 -2.94 40.82 -5.55
C LYS A 340 -4.15 40.78 -6.50
N ALA A 341 -4.42 39.61 -7.08
CA ALA A 341 -5.55 39.40 -7.98
C ALA A 341 -6.82 38.97 -7.26
N LYS A 342 -6.64 38.13 -6.24
CA LYS A 342 -7.70 37.61 -5.37
C LYS A 342 -7.08 37.29 -4.02
N ASP A 343 -7.89 37.04 -3.01
CA ASP A 343 -7.38 36.51 -1.75
C ASP A 343 -6.53 35.27 -2.00
N ARG A 344 -5.30 35.36 -1.49
CA ARG A 344 -4.23 34.35 -1.60
C ARG A 344 -3.63 34.13 -2.97
N ILE A 345 -4.00 34.91 -3.98
CA ILE A 345 -3.49 34.77 -5.34
C ILE A 345 -2.80 36.07 -5.75
N TYR A 346 -1.51 35.96 -6.05
CA TYR A 346 -0.65 37.09 -6.37
C TYR A 346 0.08 36.84 -7.70
N PHE A 347 -0.05 37.76 -8.66
CA PHE A 347 0.74 37.75 -9.88
C PHE A 347 2.09 38.39 -9.65
N VAL A 348 3.11 37.88 -10.32
CA VAL A 348 4.43 38.52 -10.38
C VAL A 348 4.35 39.65 -11.40
N SER A 349 4.64 40.88 -10.99
CA SER A 349 4.75 42.00 -11.94
C SER A 349 5.97 41.79 -12.84
N ASP A 350 5.81 42.03 -14.14
CA ASP A 350 6.92 42.00 -15.11
C ASP A 350 8.00 43.06 -14.78
#